data_AF-D0MZJ6-F1
#
_entry.id   AF-D0MZJ6-F1
#
_cell.length_a   1.000
_cell.length_b   1.000
_cell.length_c   1.000
_cell.angle_alpha   90.00
_cell.angle_beta   90.00
_cell.angle_gamma   90.00
#
_symmetry.space_group_name_H-M   'P 1'
#
loop_
_entity.id
_entity.type
_entity.pdbx_description
1 polymer ?
#
loop_
_entity_poly.entity_id
_entity_poly.type
_entity_poly.pdbx_seq_one_letter_code
_entity_poly.pdbx_strand_id
1 'polypeptide(L)'
;MLDAVNKERVAVGLPRLCMNNKLQVAAQAHSKDMALRDFVSHTGSDGSTLSTRVQDAGYRWTSVAENIAAGQLTVGRVMTSWMNSAGHRANILSARNTMLGCEYAGTSNSRYKYYWTQVFASGSTEACG
;
A
#
# COMPACT_ATOMS: atom_id res chain seq x y z
N MET A 1 -2.87 7.47 -7.26
CA MET A 1 -2.04 6.27 -6.96
C MET A 1 -2.48 5.07 -7.79
N LEU A 2 -3.74 4.63 -7.70
CA LEU A 2 -4.27 3.50 -8.47
C LEU A 2 -3.92 3.55 -9.97
N ASP A 3 -4.11 4.71 -10.62
CA ASP A 3 -3.81 4.83 -12.05
C ASP A 3 -2.34 4.62 -12.39
N ALA A 4 -1.42 5.06 -11.52
CA ALA A 4 0.01 4.85 -11.72
C ALA A 4 0.37 3.37 -11.57
N VAL A 5 -0.17 2.69 -10.56
CA VAL A 5 -0.03 1.23 -10.41
C VAL A 5 -0.58 0.49 -11.63
N ASN A 6 -1.79 0.87 -12.07
CA ASN A 6 -2.44 0.23 -13.21
C ASN A 6 -1.73 0.51 -14.53
N LYS A 7 -1.07 1.67 -14.69
CA LYS A 7 -0.21 1.96 -15.84
C LYS A 7 0.95 0.96 -15.92
N GLU A 8 1.65 0.70 -14.82
CA GLU A 8 2.75 -0.27 -14.78
C GLU A 8 2.27 -1.70 -15.04
N ARG A 9 1.11 -2.08 -14.48
CA ARG A 9 0.52 -3.42 -14.67
C ARG A 9 0.09 -3.67 -16.10
N VAL A 10 -0.63 -2.72 -16.71
CA VAL A 10 -1.09 -2.84 -18.10
C VAL A 10 0.10 -2.87 -19.07
N ALA A 11 1.19 -2.14 -18.79
CA ALA A 11 2.38 -2.15 -19.62
C ALA A 11 3.06 -3.53 -19.73
N VAL A 12 2.79 -4.44 -18.79
CA VAL A 12 3.28 -5.83 -18.81
C VAL A 12 2.17 -6.86 -19.03
N GLY A 13 0.99 -6.43 -19.48
CA GLY A 13 -0.14 -7.32 -19.80
C GLY A 13 -0.91 -7.85 -18.58
N LEU A 14 -0.73 -7.28 -17.39
CA LEU A 14 -1.47 -7.67 -16.20
C LEU A 14 -2.82 -6.95 -16.10
N PRO A 15 -3.85 -7.60 -15.52
CA PRO A 15 -5.13 -6.96 -15.22
C PRO A 15 -4.96 -5.77 -14.28
N ARG A 16 -5.82 -4.75 -14.49
CA ARG A 16 -5.94 -3.60 -13.60
C ARG A 16 -6.42 -4.06 -12.22
N LEU A 17 -5.86 -3.48 -11.18
CA LEU A 17 -6.43 -3.53 -9.83
C LEU A 17 -7.58 -2.54 -9.72
N CYS A 18 -8.46 -2.78 -8.76
CA CYS A 18 -9.45 -1.82 -8.28
C CYS A 18 -9.20 -1.46 -6.81
N MET A 19 -9.82 -0.38 -6.33
CA MET A 19 -9.76 -0.02 -4.91
C MET A 19 -10.65 -0.92 -4.05
N ASN A 20 -10.26 -1.13 -2.80
CA ASN A 20 -11.11 -1.73 -1.76
C ASN A 20 -11.01 -0.93 -0.46
N ASN A 21 -12.14 -0.51 0.09
CA ASN A 21 -12.25 0.34 1.28
C ASN A 21 -11.61 -0.27 2.54
N LYS A 22 -11.66 -1.59 2.71
CA LYS A 22 -11.04 -2.23 3.89
C LYS A 22 -9.52 -2.20 3.78
N LEU A 23 -8.97 -2.46 2.59
CA LEU A 23 -7.53 -2.28 2.35
C LEU A 23 -7.13 -0.81 2.49
N GLN A 24 -8.00 0.12 2.08
CA GLN A 24 -7.78 1.55 2.27
C GLN A 24 -7.69 1.91 3.76
N VAL A 25 -8.56 1.38 4.61
CA VAL A 25 -8.49 1.54 6.07
C VAL A 25 -7.16 1.01 6.62
N ALA A 26 -6.72 -0.18 6.19
CA ALA A 26 -5.44 -0.74 6.62
C ALA A 26 -4.25 0.13 6.20
N ALA A 27 -4.23 0.62 4.95
CA ALA A 27 -3.20 1.53 4.46
C ALA A 27 -3.20 2.87 5.21
N GLN A 28 -4.40 3.39 5.51
CA GLN A 28 -4.61 4.62 6.26
C GLN A 28 -4.04 4.57 7.67
N ALA A 29 -4.40 3.51 8.39
CA ALA A 29 -3.90 3.30 9.74
C ALA A 29 -2.37 3.32 9.76
N HIS A 30 -1.74 2.60 8.83
CA HIS A 30 -0.29 2.44 8.84
C HIS A 30 0.47 3.70 8.41
N SER A 31 0.04 4.39 7.34
CA SER A 31 0.67 5.66 6.93
C SER A 31 0.57 6.72 8.02
N LYS A 32 -0.57 6.82 8.71
CA LYS A 32 -0.76 7.75 9.83
C LYS A 32 0.11 7.38 11.02
N ASP A 33 0.20 6.10 11.37
CA ASP A 33 1.03 5.61 12.46
C ASP A 33 2.52 5.94 12.22
N MET A 34 3.04 5.58 11.04
CA MET A 34 4.42 5.91 10.64
C MET A 34 4.69 7.42 10.68
N ALA A 35 3.75 8.24 10.20
CA ALA A 35 3.87 9.69 10.20
C ALA A 35 3.85 10.29 11.61
N LEU A 36 2.93 9.84 12.48
CA LEU A 36 2.75 10.37 13.84
C LEU A 36 3.89 9.97 14.78
N ARG A 37 4.49 8.80 14.55
CA ARG A 37 5.54 8.22 15.40
C ARG A 37 6.94 8.35 14.79
N ASP A 38 7.05 9.01 13.64
CA ASP A 38 8.29 9.31 12.93
C ASP A 38 9.19 8.09 12.64
N PHE A 39 8.60 7.02 12.10
CA PHE A 39 9.33 5.80 11.72
C PHE A 39 8.89 5.25 10.36
N VAL A 40 9.68 4.34 9.80
CA VAL A 40 9.35 3.57 8.58
C VAL A 40 9.64 2.11 8.84
N SER A 41 8.60 1.29 8.93
CA SER A 41 8.67 -0.15 9.18
C SER A 41 7.36 -0.79 8.74
N HIS A 42 7.39 -2.04 8.30
CA HIS A 42 6.18 -2.82 8.01
C HIS A 42 5.38 -3.18 9.28
N THR A 43 6.06 -3.17 10.43
CA THR A 43 5.44 -3.36 11.75
C THR A 43 5.02 -2.01 12.31
N GLY A 44 3.74 -1.89 12.72
CA GLY A 44 3.21 -0.70 13.36
C GLY A 44 3.82 -0.45 14.74
N SER A 45 3.65 0.76 15.27
CA SER A 45 4.15 1.15 16.60
C SER A 45 3.47 0.38 17.74
N ASP A 46 2.30 -0.20 17.47
CA ASP A 46 1.53 -1.10 18.32
C ASP A 46 1.89 -2.58 18.16
N GLY A 47 2.87 -2.90 17.31
CA GLY A 47 3.27 -4.27 16.98
C GLY A 47 2.42 -4.92 15.89
N SER A 48 1.44 -4.21 15.30
CA SER A 48 0.61 -4.73 14.22
C SER A 48 1.45 -5.09 12.99
N THR A 49 1.14 -6.22 12.37
CA THR A 49 1.69 -6.61 11.06
C THR A 49 0.74 -6.19 9.96
N LEU A 50 1.20 -6.23 8.70
CA LEU A 50 0.31 -6.07 7.54
C LEU A 50 -0.94 -6.96 7.64
N SER A 51 -0.77 -8.24 7.95
CA SER A 51 -1.88 -9.19 7.99
C SER A 51 -2.87 -8.87 9.10
N THR A 52 -2.41 -8.42 10.28
CA THR A 52 -3.32 -8.04 11.36
C THR A 52 -4.10 -6.79 10.97
N ARG A 53 -3.44 -5.74 10.46
CA ARG A 53 -4.13 -4.52 10.00
C ARG A 53 -5.21 -4.79 8.94
N VAL A 54 -4.95 -5.72 8.02
CA VAL A 54 -5.91 -6.11 6.98
C VAL A 54 -7.06 -6.95 7.55
N GLN A 55 -6.79 -7.84 8.51
CA GLN A 55 -7.83 -8.61 9.20
C GLN A 55 -8.71 -7.73 10.10
N ASP A 56 -8.11 -6.79 10.83
CA ASP A 56 -8.81 -5.85 11.71
C ASP A 56 -9.70 -4.88 10.91
N ALA A 57 -9.28 -4.53 9.69
CA ALA A 57 -10.13 -3.80 8.73
C ALA A 57 -11.27 -4.66 8.14
N GLY A 58 -11.35 -5.95 8.51
CA GLY A 58 -12.39 -6.88 8.11
C GLY A 58 -12.21 -7.48 6.71
N TYR A 59 -11.02 -7.39 6.11
CA TYR A 59 -10.75 -7.95 4.79
C TYR A 59 -10.33 -9.42 4.89
N ARG A 60 -11.06 -10.30 4.21
CA ARG A 60 -10.77 -11.74 4.18
C ARG A 60 -9.86 -12.06 2.99
N TRP A 61 -8.56 -12.23 3.25
CA TRP A 61 -7.55 -12.39 2.21
C TRP A 61 -7.11 -13.84 1.98
N THR A 62 -6.74 -14.14 0.73
CA THR A 62 -5.98 -15.34 0.33
C THR A 62 -4.53 -15.01 -0.05
N SER A 63 -4.26 -13.73 -0.33
CA SER A 63 -2.91 -13.18 -0.47
C SER A 63 -2.91 -11.72 -0.07
N VAL A 64 -1.82 -11.25 0.52
CA VAL A 64 -1.64 -9.86 0.94
C VAL A 64 -0.18 -9.45 0.77
N ALA A 65 0.08 -8.22 0.34
CA ALA A 65 1.41 -7.65 0.18
C ALA A 65 1.40 -6.14 0.45
N GLU A 66 2.55 -5.59 0.84
CA GLU A 66 2.66 -4.17 1.22
C GLU A 66 3.90 -3.52 0.60
N ASN A 67 3.73 -2.29 0.13
CA ASN A 67 4.83 -1.37 -0.10
C ASN A 67 4.69 -0.19 0.84
N ILE A 68 5.79 0.23 1.46
CA ILE A 68 5.87 1.46 2.23
C ILE A 68 6.98 2.35 1.68
N ALA A 69 6.85 3.65 1.90
CA ALA A 69 7.89 4.62 1.58
C ALA A 69 7.72 5.90 2.40
N ALA A 70 8.79 6.68 2.52
CA ALA A 70 8.74 8.00 3.12
C ALA A 70 9.69 8.99 2.43
N GLY A 71 9.32 10.27 2.43
CA GLY A 71 10.10 11.38 1.87
C GLY A 71 9.73 11.78 0.44
N GLN A 72 8.96 10.97 -0.28
CA GLN A 72 8.54 11.31 -1.64
C GLN A 72 7.27 12.17 -1.61
N LEU A 73 7.33 13.38 -2.16
CA LEU A 73 6.18 14.29 -2.14
C LEU A 73 5.03 13.87 -3.07
N THR A 74 5.33 13.16 -4.16
CA THR A 74 4.35 12.90 -5.23
C THR A 74 4.22 11.42 -5.56
N VAL A 75 3.05 11.05 -6.07
CA VAL A 75 2.78 9.69 -6.60
C VAL A 75 3.83 9.28 -7.63
N GLY A 76 4.24 10.17 -8.52
CA GLY A 76 5.28 9.88 -9.52
C GLY A 76 6.61 9.50 -8.87
N ARG A 77 7.08 10.28 -7.89
CA ARG A 77 8.35 10.02 -7.20
C ARG A 77 8.33 8.69 -6.43
N VAL A 78 7.26 8.41 -5.71
CA VAL A 78 7.18 7.16 -4.93
C VAL A 78 7.02 5.94 -5.84
N MET A 79 6.25 6.04 -6.93
CA MET A 79 6.12 4.96 -7.91
C MET A 79 7.44 4.67 -8.61
N THR A 80 8.20 5.68 -9.02
CA THR A 80 9.57 5.46 -9.56
C THR A 80 10.45 4.73 -8.55
N SER A 81 10.41 5.13 -7.27
CA SER A 81 11.18 4.46 -6.21
C SER A 81 10.77 2.99 -6.03
N TRP A 82 9.48 2.69 -6.02
CA TRP A 82 8.99 1.32 -5.88
C TRP A 82 9.28 0.46 -7.11
N MET A 83 9.13 1.00 -8.32
CA MET A 83 9.42 0.25 -9.55
C MET A 83 10.92 -0.03 -9.75
N ASN A 84 11.80 0.78 -9.15
CA ASN A 84 13.25 0.54 -9.13
C ASN A 84 13.71 -0.40 -8.00
N SER A 85 12.82 -0.83 -7.10
CA SER A 85 13.12 -1.80 -6.05
C SER A 85 12.50 -3.15 -6.39
N ALA A 86 13.31 -4.20 -6.48
CA ALA A 86 12.87 -5.52 -6.90
C ALA A 86 11.70 -6.06 -6.05
N GLY A 87 11.76 -5.91 -4.73
CA GLY A 87 10.69 -6.35 -3.82
C GLY A 87 9.40 -5.56 -4.00
N HIS A 88 9.48 -4.23 -4.04
CA HIS A 88 8.29 -3.39 -4.20
C HIS A 88 7.64 -3.55 -5.58
N ARG A 89 8.46 -3.67 -6.62
CA ARG A 89 8.02 -3.96 -7.99
C ARG A 89 7.30 -5.31 -8.07
N ALA A 90 7.82 -6.34 -7.40
CA ALA A 90 7.19 -7.66 -7.38
C ALA A 90 5.76 -7.60 -6.79
N ASN A 91 5.53 -6.77 -5.77
CA ASN A 91 4.19 -6.57 -5.21
C ASN A 91 3.24 -5.88 -6.19
N ILE A 92 3.69 -4.81 -6.84
CA ILE A 92 2.92 -4.04 -7.85
C ILE A 92 2.55 -4.93 -9.04
N LEU A 93 3.48 -5.75 -9.52
CA LEU A 93 3.32 -6.61 -10.70
C LEU A 93 2.90 -8.05 -10.37
N SER A 94 2.48 -8.33 -9.14
CA SER A 94 1.99 -9.65 -8.78
C SER A 94 0.63 -9.91 -9.43
N ALA A 95 0.52 -10.99 -10.20
CA ALA A 95 -0.74 -11.48 -10.75
C ALA A 95 -1.69 -12.04 -9.68
N ARG A 96 -1.20 -12.27 -8.45
CA ARG A 96 -2.02 -12.78 -7.34
C ARG A 96 -2.93 -11.71 -6.74
N ASN A 97 -2.61 -10.44 -6.95
CA ASN A 97 -3.35 -9.31 -6.39
C ASN A 97 -4.45 -8.86 -7.36
N THR A 98 -5.63 -8.59 -6.81
CA THR A 98 -6.79 -8.08 -7.57
C THR A 98 -7.27 -6.72 -7.04
N MET A 99 -6.92 -6.37 -5.81
CA MET A 99 -7.36 -5.15 -5.13
C MET A 99 -6.19 -4.36 -4.52
N LEU A 100 -6.42 -3.07 -4.31
CA LEU A 100 -5.50 -2.11 -3.73
C LEU A 100 -6.19 -1.25 -2.68
N GLY A 101 -5.51 -1.01 -1.56
CA GLY A 101 -5.68 0.17 -0.72
C GLY A 101 -4.40 0.99 -0.75
N CYS A 102 -4.50 2.32 -0.70
CA CYS A 102 -3.30 3.15 -0.70
C CYS A 102 -3.50 4.48 0.01
N GLU A 103 -2.59 4.83 0.92
CA GLU A 103 -2.64 6.10 1.64
C GLU A 103 -1.38 6.94 1.42
N TYR A 104 -1.59 8.24 1.47
CA TYR A 104 -0.57 9.27 1.69
C TYR A 104 -0.85 9.98 3.01
N ALA A 105 0.12 10.02 3.92
CA ALA A 105 0.04 10.82 5.14
C ALA A 105 1.18 11.86 5.15
N GLY A 106 0.81 13.13 5.32
CA GLY A 106 1.74 14.25 5.43
C GLY A 106 1.73 14.88 6.83
N THR A 107 2.89 15.18 7.39
CA THR A 107 3.02 15.96 8.65
C THR A 107 4.30 16.78 8.65
N SER A 108 4.26 18.02 9.11
CA SER A 108 5.48 18.85 9.25
C SER A 108 6.38 18.40 10.41
N ASN A 109 5.84 17.61 11.33
CA ASN A 109 6.45 17.28 12.61
C ASN A 109 7.17 15.92 12.61
N SER A 110 7.59 15.44 11.44
CA SER A 110 8.34 14.19 11.29
C SER A 110 9.50 14.36 10.31
N ARG A 111 10.51 13.48 10.42
CA ARG A 111 11.76 13.60 9.66
C ARG A 111 11.54 13.51 8.14
N TYR A 112 10.58 12.69 7.71
CA TYR A 112 10.34 12.44 6.29
C TYR A 112 9.22 13.27 5.69
N LYS A 113 8.37 13.88 6.51
CA LYS A 113 7.22 14.70 6.15
C LYS A 113 6.09 14.03 5.37
N TYR A 114 6.39 12.99 4.59
CA TYR A 114 5.50 12.32 3.65
C TYR A 114 5.67 10.82 3.81
N TYR A 115 4.56 10.09 3.99
CA TYR A 115 4.55 8.64 4.20
C TYR A 115 3.52 8.02 3.28
N TRP A 116 3.85 6.86 2.74
CA TRP A 116 3.02 6.14 1.80
C TRP A 116 2.89 4.68 2.20
N THR A 117 1.71 4.14 1.99
CA THR A 117 1.45 2.71 2.09
C THR A 117 0.61 2.28 0.89
N GLN A 118 1.00 1.18 0.25
CA GLN A 118 0.15 0.39 -0.64
C GLN A 118 -0.11 -0.95 0.02
N VAL A 119 -1.37 -1.35 0.11
CA VAL A 119 -1.80 -2.68 0.54
C VAL A 119 -2.45 -3.36 -0.65
N PHE A 120 -1.82 -4.42 -1.14
CA PHE A 120 -2.35 -5.25 -2.21
C PHE A 120 -2.96 -6.51 -1.61
N ALA A 121 -4.09 -6.96 -2.15
CA ALA A 121 -4.65 -8.23 -1.73
C ALA A 121 -5.53 -8.90 -2.80
N SER A 122 -5.89 -10.14 -2.51
CA SER A 122 -7.01 -10.86 -3.11
C SER A 122 -7.80 -11.56 -2.02
N GLY A 123 -9.12 -11.66 -2.21
CA GLY A 123 -10.05 -12.35 -1.33
C GLY A 123 -11.28 -12.79 -2.12
N SER A 124 -11.70 -14.05 -1.97
CA SER A 124 -12.83 -14.61 -2.75
C SER A 124 -14.19 -14.04 -2.37
N THR A 125 -14.30 -13.42 -1.19
CA THR A 125 -15.52 -12.78 -0.68
C THR A 125 -15.44 -11.26 -0.68
N GLU A 126 -14.40 -10.69 -1.28
CA GLU A 126 -14.15 -9.26 -1.30
C GLU A 126 -14.51 -8.70 -2.68
N ALA A 127 -14.83 -7.41 -2.72
CA ALA A 127 -15.18 -6.73 -3.96
C ALA A 127 -14.50 -5.35 -4.02
N CYS A 128 -14.43 -4.81 -5.23
CA CYS A 128 -14.05 -3.42 -5.43
C CYS A 128 -15.07 -2.51 -4.71
N GLY A 129 -14.60 -1.41 -4.14
CA GLY A 129 -15.46 -0.44 -3.46
C GLY A 129 -14.68 0.56 -2.67
#